data_AF-A0A9E6DNG7-F1
#
_entry.id   AF-A0A9E6DNG7-F1
#
_cell.length_a   1.000
_cell.length_b   1.000
_cell.length_c   1.000
_cell.angle_alpha   90.00
_cell.angle_beta   90.00
_cell.angle_gamma   90.00
#
_symmetry.space_group_name_H-M   'P 1'
#
loop_
_entity.id
_entity.type
_entity.pdbx_description
1 polymer ?
#
loop_
_entity_poly.entity_id
_entity_poly.type
_entity_poly.pdbx_seq_one_letter_code
_entity_poly.pdbx_strand_id
1 'polypeptide(L)'
;GTTAGAYDDWHEGQDPAGITTQDPELMKRFDPVEGGRRLKNYLKVMTLEAQTIARACGKNHLHNLEPEDLCAVTMEAAAMAQVPLAGTNWYPGKPGSGY
;
A
#
# COMPACT_ATOMS: atom_id res chain seq x y z
N GLY A 1 -0.72 -3.99 -18.51
CA GLY A 1 0.61 -3.69 -19.04
C GLY A 1 1.30 -2.78 -18.06
N THR A 2 2.53 -3.07 -17.69
CA THR A 2 3.26 -2.17 -16.80
C THR A 2 3.66 -0.87 -17.48
N THR A 3 4.06 0.07 -16.65
CA THR A 3 4.57 1.39 -17.04
C THR A 3 5.74 1.24 -18.02
N ALA A 4 5.80 2.09 -19.04
CA ALA A 4 6.94 2.17 -19.94
C ALA A 4 8.26 2.28 -19.14
N GLY A 5 9.17 1.33 -19.35
CA GLY A 5 10.45 1.23 -18.65
C GLY A 5 10.51 0.20 -17.52
N ALA A 6 9.38 -0.42 -17.15
CA ALA A 6 9.38 -1.61 -16.30
C ALA A 6 9.62 -2.86 -17.16
N TYR A 7 10.47 -3.76 -16.67
CA TYR A 7 10.65 -5.09 -17.25
C TYR A 7 9.53 -5.99 -16.72
N ASP A 8 8.84 -6.74 -17.58
CA ASP A 8 7.69 -7.59 -17.18
C ASP A 8 7.89 -9.07 -17.47
N ASP A 9 8.87 -9.41 -18.31
CA ASP A 9 9.12 -10.77 -18.76
C ASP A 9 10.06 -11.51 -17.79
N TRP A 10 9.77 -11.42 -16.49
CA TRP A 10 10.58 -12.00 -15.40
C TRP A 10 10.80 -13.51 -15.58
N HIS A 11 9.82 -14.19 -16.16
CA HIS A 11 9.86 -15.62 -16.43
C HIS A 11 10.87 -16.02 -17.52
N GLU A 12 11.33 -15.08 -18.35
CA GLU A 12 12.36 -15.33 -19.38
C GLU A 12 13.78 -15.35 -18.81
N GLY A 13 13.97 -14.94 -17.55
CA GLY A 13 15.28 -14.91 -16.89
C GLY A 13 16.22 -13.82 -17.42
N GLN A 14 15.73 -12.86 -18.20
CA GLN A 14 16.52 -11.75 -18.77
C GLN A 14 16.35 -10.43 -18.00
N ASP A 15 15.98 -10.51 -16.73
CA ASP A 15 15.77 -9.35 -15.87
C ASP A 15 17.02 -8.43 -15.83
N PRO A 16 16.91 -7.20 -16.38
CA PRO A 16 18.02 -6.28 -16.46
C PRO A 16 18.45 -5.73 -15.09
N ALA A 17 17.60 -5.81 -14.06
CA ALA A 17 17.91 -5.42 -12.70
C ALA A 17 18.76 -6.47 -11.96
N GLY A 18 18.89 -7.69 -12.49
CA GLY A 18 19.71 -8.74 -11.90
C GLY A 18 19.07 -9.50 -10.73
N ILE A 19 17.75 -9.35 -10.52
CA ILE A 19 17.04 -9.97 -9.39
C ILE A 19 16.49 -11.36 -9.78
N THR A 20 15.80 -11.45 -10.92
CA THR A 20 15.13 -12.66 -11.41
C THR A 20 15.84 -13.22 -12.65
N THR A 21 17.13 -13.52 -12.50
CA THR A 21 17.97 -14.05 -13.57
C THR A 21 19.04 -14.99 -13.00
N GLN A 22 19.50 -15.94 -13.82
CA GLN A 22 20.65 -16.80 -13.54
C GLN A 22 21.84 -16.48 -14.47
N ASP A 23 21.73 -15.48 -15.35
CA ASP A 23 22.84 -15.01 -16.19
C ASP A 23 23.88 -14.30 -15.31
N PRO A 24 25.15 -14.77 -15.26
CA PRO A 24 26.18 -14.15 -14.45
C PRO A 24 26.44 -12.67 -14.75
N GLU A 25 26.25 -12.21 -15.99
CA GLU A 25 26.43 -10.81 -16.38
C GLU A 25 25.28 -9.91 -15.91
N LEU A 26 24.06 -10.45 -15.85
CA LEU A 26 22.91 -9.72 -15.31
C LEU A 26 22.91 -9.73 -13.78
N MET A 27 23.24 -10.86 -13.14
CA MET A 27 23.31 -10.99 -11.68
C MET A 27 24.28 -9.97 -11.05
N LYS A 28 25.43 -9.70 -11.71
CA LYS A 28 26.42 -8.71 -11.25
C LYS A 28 25.87 -7.28 -11.13
N ARG A 29 24.74 -6.97 -11.76
CA ARG A 29 24.12 -5.64 -11.73
C ARG A 29 23.44 -5.34 -10.40
N PHE A 30 23.07 -6.37 -9.64
CA PHE A 30 22.45 -6.20 -8.34
C PHE A 30 23.49 -6.30 -7.22
N ASP A 31 23.61 -5.25 -6.41
CA ASP A 31 24.37 -5.28 -5.16
C ASP A 31 23.43 -5.74 -4.01
N PRO A 32 23.62 -6.97 -3.47
CA PRO A 32 22.74 -7.49 -2.42
C PRO A 32 22.89 -6.76 -1.08
N VAL A 33 24.05 -6.15 -0.79
CA VAL A 33 24.27 -5.43 0.47
C VAL A 33 23.52 -4.10 0.44
N GLU A 34 23.69 -3.35 -0.65
CA GLU A 34 22.97 -2.09 -0.85
C GLU A 34 21.45 -2.32 -1.02
N GLY A 35 21.06 -3.38 -1.76
CA GLY A 35 19.67 -3.80 -1.89
C GLY A 35 19.03 -4.13 -0.54
N GLY A 36 19.73 -4.88 0.32
CA GLY A 36 19.29 -5.18 1.68
C GLY A 36 19.13 -3.92 2.54
N ARG A 37 20.04 -2.93 2.41
CA ARG A 37 19.92 -1.65 3.12
C ARG A 37 18.68 -0.87 2.68
N ARG A 38 18.38 -0.83 1.38
CA ARG A 38 17.18 -0.18 0.84
C ARG A 38 15.91 -0.87 1.33
N LEU A 39 15.86 -2.20 1.30
CA LEU A 39 14.74 -2.98 1.81
C LEU A 39 14.49 -2.70 3.30
N LYS A 40 15.54 -2.70 4.12
CA LYS A 40 15.45 -2.33 5.54
C LYS A 40 14.84 -0.94 5.74
N ASN A 41 15.29 0.05 4.96
CA ASN A 41 14.76 1.41 5.07
C ASN A 41 13.29 1.48 4.68
N TYR A 42 12.91 0.82 3.59
CA TYR A 42 11.52 0.73 3.14
C TYR A 42 10.63 0.13 4.23
N LEU A 43 10.98 -1.05 4.75
CA LEU A 43 10.20 -1.71 5.80
C LEU A 43 10.10 -0.86 7.08
N LYS A 44 11.18 -0.15 7.44
CA LYS A 44 11.18 0.75 8.60
C LYS A 44 10.20 1.91 8.40
N VAL A 45 10.21 2.56 7.23
CA VAL A 45 9.29 3.67 6.92
C VAL A 45 7.85 3.16 6.91
N MET A 46 7.55 2.08 6.19
CA MET A 46 6.22 1.47 6.17
C MET A 46 5.69 1.15 7.58
N THR A 47 6.56 0.63 8.45
CA THR A 47 6.21 0.35 9.86
C THR A 47 5.86 1.63 10.62
N LEU A 48 6.65 2.70 10.47
CA LEU A 48 6.41 3.98 11.13
C LEU A 48 5.14 4.67 10.63
N GLU A 49 4.86 4.56 9.33
CA GLU A 49 3.64 5.11 8.71
C GLU A 49 2.40 4.38 9.23
N ALA A 50 2.41 3.05 9.21
CA ALA A 50 1.31 2.24 9.75
C ALA A 50 1.03 2.58 11.23
N GLN A 51 2.09 2.71 12.04
CA GLN A 51 1.95 3.15 13.44
C GLN A 51 1.41 4.58 13.57
N THR A 52 1.75 5.47 12.64
CA THR A 52 1.26 6.85 12.63
C THR A 52 -0.23 6.89 12.31
N ILE A 53 -0.69 6.08 11.35
CA ILE A 53 -2.12 5.94 11.02
C ILE A 53 -2.90 5.41 12.23
N ALA A 54 -2.46 4.32 12.85
CA ALA A 54 -3.14 3.78 14.03
C ALA A 54 -3.25 4.81 15.18
N ARG A 55 -2.18 5.56 15.43
CA ARG A 55 -2.17 6.63 16.44
C ARG A 55 -3.11 7.79 16.09
N ALA A 56 -3.21 8.16 14.81
CA ALA A 56 -4.14 9.20 14.35
C ALA A 56 -5.61 8.80 14.60
N CYS A 57 -5.93 7.51 14.54
CA CYS A 57 -7.23 6.93 14.92
C CYS A 57 -7.39 6.71 16.44
N GLY A 58 -6.43 7.15 17.27
CA GLY A 58 -6.47 6.95 18.72
C GLY A 58 -6.21 5.51 19.18
N LYS A 59 -5.69 4.64 18.29
CA LYS A 59 -5.39 3.24 18.59
C LYS A 59 -3.91 3.06 18.96
N ASN A 60 -3.64 2.19 19.93
CA ASN A 60 -2.28 1.85 20.38
C ASN A 60 -1.64 0.67 19.62
N HIS A 61 -2.42 -0.05 18.81
CA HIS A 61 -1.96 -1.18 18.01
C HIS A 61 -2.71 -1.25 16.68
N LEU A 62 -2.05 -1.73 15.62
CA LEU A 62 -2.65 -1.85 14.28
C LEU A 62 -3.88 -2.77 14.24
N HIS A 63 -3.82 -3.88 14.96
CA HIS A 63 -4.95 -4.81 15.09
C HIS A 63 -6.18 -4.24 15.81
N ASN A 64 -6.08 -3.04 16.38
CA ASN A 64 -7.19 -2.38 17.06
C ASN A 64 -7.93 -1.38 16.14
N LEU A 65 -7.53 -1.27 14.87
CA LEU A 65 -8.28 -0.53 13.87
C LEU A 65 -9.60 -1.25 13.59
N GLU A 66 -10.68 -0.48 13.57
CA GLU A 66 -12.03 -0.96 13.34
C GLU A 66 -12.63 -0.27 12.10
N PRO A 67 -13.68 -0.82 11.48
CA PRO A 67 -14.34 -0.19 10.32
C PRO A 67 -14.78 1.26 10.58
N GLU A 68 -15.07 1.62 11.82
CA GLU A 68 -15.46 2.96 12.26
C GLU A 68 -14.32 3.99 12.12
N ASP A 69 -13.06 3.55 12.03
CA ASP A 69 -11.90 4.42 11.81
C ASP A 69 -11.71 4.81 10.33
N LEU A 70 -12.49 4.21 9.42
CA LEU A 70 -12.41 4.47 7.99
C LEU A 70 -13.25 5.68 7.57
N CYS A 71 -12.79 6.37 6.53
CA CYS A 71 -13.59 7.35 5.80
C CYS A 71 -13.39 7.19 4.28
N ALA A 72 -14.45 7.42 3.52
CA ALA A 72 -14.42 7.41 2.07
C ALA A 72 -14.12 8.81 1.53
N VAL A 73 -13.28 8.89 0.50
CA VAL A 73 -12.94 10.16 -0.16
C VAL A 73 -13.74 10.42 -1.45
N THR A 74 -14.57 9.46 -1.87
CA THR A 74 -15.49 9.59 -3.00
C THR A 74 -16.88 9.09 -2.63
N MET A 75 -17.90 9.57 -3.33
CA MET A 75 -19.29 9.13 -3.08
C MET A 75 -19.51 7.67 -3.47
N GLU A 76 -18.85 7.19 -4.53
CA GLU A 76 -18.95 5.82 -4.99
C GLU A 76 -18.36 4.86 -3.97
N ALA A 77 -17.18 5.20 -3.41
CA ALA A 77 -16.57 4.40 -2.34
C ALA A 77 -17.45 4.38 -1.09
N ALA A 78 -18.04 5.53 -0.71
CA ALA A 78 -18.97 5.60 0.40
C ALA A 78 -20.21 4.72 0.18
N ALA A 79 -20.79 4.74 -1.04
CA ALA A 79 -21.96 3.95 -1.40
C ALA A 79 -21.66 2.44 -1.41
N MET A 80 -20.53 2.04 -1.99
CA MET A 80 -20.17 0.63 -2.17
C MET A 80 -19.68 -0.03 -0.88
N ALA A 81 -18.86 0.68 -0.10
CA ALA A 81 -18.26 0.14 1.12
C ALA A 81 -19.10 0.44 2.38
N GLN A 82 -20.15 1.26 2.28
CA GLN A 82 -20.95 1.72 3.42
C GLN A 82 -20.12 2.42 4.50
N VAL A 83 -19.05 3.09 4.08
CA VAL A 83 -18.16 3.89 4.92
C VAL A 83 -18.53 5.37 4.78
N PRO A 84 -18.56 6.16 5.87
CA PRO A 84 -18.93 7.58 5.80
C PRO A 84 -18.02 8.39 4.87
N LEU A 85 -18.61 9.34 4.13
CA LEU A 85 -17.85 10.32 3.37
C LEU A 85 -17.06 11.22 4.32
N ALA A 86 -15.78 11.46 4.02
CA ALA A 86 -14.87 12.22 4.85
C ALA A 86 -15.47 13.58 5.29
N GLY A 87 -15.36 13.88 6.59
CA GLY A 87 -15.95 15.07 7.20
C GLY A 87 -17.45 14.98 7.50
N THR A 88 -18.08 13.83 7.28
CA THR A 88 -19.52 13.61 7.51
C THR A 88 -19.78 12.26 8.18
N ASN A 89 -21.02 12.05 8.63
CA ASN A 89 -21.51 10.75 9.08
C ASN A 89 -22.40 10.05 8.03
N TRP A 90 -22.32 10.44 6.76
CA TRP A 90 -23.28 10.06 5.72
C TRP A 90 -22.66 9.15 4.66
N TYR A 91 -23.47 8.23 4.13
CA TYR A 91 -23.25 7.53 2.87
C TYR A 91 -24.62 7.29 2.19
N PRO A 92 -24.69 7.13 0.86
CA PRO A 92 -25.95 6.89 0.16
C PRO A 92 -26.72 5.69 0.73
N GLY A 93 -27.98 5.90 1.12
CA GLY A 93 -28.83 4.86 1.69
C GLY A 93 -28.63 4.56 3.17
N LYS A 94 -27.83 5.34 3.91
CA LYS A 94 -27.67 5.19 5.36
C LYS A 94 -28.99 5.46 6.11
N PRO A 95 -29.53 4.48 6.87
CA PRO A 95 -30.77 4.66 7.64
C PRO A 95 -30.64 5.80 8.66
N GLY A 96 -31.69 6.60 8.82
CA GLY A 96 -31.71 7.71 9.80
C GLY A 96 -30.87 8.94 9.40
N SER A 97 -30.24 8.93 8.23
CA SER A 97 -29.60 10.11 7.62
C SER A 97 -30.54 10.74 6.59
N GLY A 98 -31.70 11.21 7.06
CA GLY A 98 -32.61 12.05 6.28
C GLY A 98 -32.28 13.53 6.51
N TYR A 99 -32.38 14.33 5.45
CA TYR A 99 -32.60 15.77 5.60
C TYR A 99 -33.96 16.03 6.24
#